data_AF-C4YBT5-F1
#
_entry.id   AF-C4YBT5-F1
#
_cell.length_a   1.000
_cell.length_b   1.000
_cell.length_c   1.000
_cell.angle_alpha   90.00
_cell.angle_beta   90.00
_cell.angle_gamma   90.00
#
_symmetry.space_group_name_H-M   'P 1'
#
loop_
_entity.id
_entity.type
_entity.pdbx_description
1 polymer ?
#
loop_
_entity_poly.entity_id
_entity_poly.type
_entity_poly.pdbx_seq_one_letter_code
_entity_poly.pdbx_strand_id
1 'polypeptide(L)'
;MYGDAANKLMLEAKRSSNLNEVPLYQHDLIKDIVQEMSDLNRDVEYLDEQQKIQDEEVEDIGEEERKVNQCQLFVTHLSMRRNKRCLLAYQKLRADKIDEFSWLNIDPVLSSETNRNSKKDTDAPTSPFGVTKLALDNLSHHEQEYFKRYQELVLDFKSMHF
;
A
#
# COMPACT_ATOMS: atom_id res chain seq x y z
N MET A 1 -18.96 -2.48 -5.82
CA MET A 1 -19.39 -1.35 -4.96
C MET A 1 -18.14 -0.57 -4.55
N TYR A 2 -18.28 0.70 -4.13
CA TYR A 2 -17.12 1.51 -3.74
C TYR A 2 -16.32 0.84 -2.62
N GLY A 3 -14.99 0.81 -2.78
CA GLY A 3 -14.06 0.27 -1.80
C GLY A 3 -13.98 -1.25 -1.69
N ASP A 4 -14.64 -2.02 -2.57
CA ASP A 4 -14.53 -3.49 -2.57
C ASP A 4 -13.11 -3.96 -2.92
N ALA A 5 -12.46 -3.31 -3.89
CA ALA A 5 -11.06 -3.58 -4.24
C ALA A 5 -10.12 -3.31 -3.06
N ALA A 6 -10.35 -2.21 -2.35
CA ALA A 6 -9.59 -1.84 -1.15
C ALA A 6 -9.80 -2.83 0.00
N ASN A 7 -11.00 -3.39 0.18
CA ASN A 7 -11.25 -4.44 1.16
C ASN A 7 -10.53 -5.74 0.82
N LYS A 8 -10.52 -6.15 -0.46
CA LYS A 8 -9.75 -7.32 -0.91
C LYS A 8 -8.26 -7.16 -0.62
N LEU A 9 -7.69 -5.99 -0.92
CA LEU A 9 -6.30 -5.67 -0.63
C LEU A 9 -5.99 -5.79 0.86
N MET A 10 -6.87 -5.28 1.73
CA MET A 10 -6.70 -5.38 3.18
C MET A 10 -6.81 -6.81 3.72
N LEU A 11 -7.69 -7.63 3.16
CA LEU A 11 -7.80 -9.05 3.54
C LEU A 11 -6.54 -9.81 3.18
N GLU A 12 -5.98 -9.52 2.00
CA GLU A 12 -4.70 -10.07 1.58
C GLU A 12 -3.57 -9.63 2.51
N ALA A 13 -3.51 -8.33 2.86
CA ALA A 13 -2.54 -7.78 3.80
C ALA A 13 -2.63 -8.47 5.18
N LYS A 14 -3.86 -8.69 5.67
CA LYS A 14 -4.07 -9.38 6.94
C LYS A 14 -3.60 -10.83 6.88
N ARG A 15 -3.85 -11.53 5.77
CA ARG A 15 -3.37 -12.90 5.55
C ARG A 15 -1.84 -12.94 5.50
N SER A 16 -1.21 -11.96 4.86
CA SER A 16 0.24 -11.89 4.75
C SER A 16 0.92 -11.42 6.02
N SER A 17 0.23 -10.74 6.95
CA SER A 17 0.81 -10.28 8.21
C SER A 17 1.46 -11.41 9.02
N ASN A 18 0.88 -12.61 9.01
CA ASN A 18 1.40 -13.78 9.75
C ASN A 18 2.42 -14.61 8.95
N LEU A 19 2.68 -14.25 7.68
CA LEU A 19 3.68 -14.92 6.86
C LEU A 19 5.07 -14.37 7.17
N ASN A 20 6.05 -15.28 7.17
CA ASN A 20 7.46 -14.94 7.37
C ASN A 20 8.17 -14.51 6.08
N GLU A 21 7.42 -14.34 5.00
CA GLU A 21 7.89 -13.85 3.70
C GLU A 21 7.01 -12.68 3.24
N VAL A 22 7.57 -11.82 2.38
CA VAL A 22 6.81 -10.76 1.72
C VAL A 22 6.13 -11.36 0.49
N PRO A 23 4.79 -11.36 0.41
CA PRO A 23 4.08 -11.85 -0.76
C PRO A 23 4.31 -10.93 -1.96
N LEU A 24 3.96 -11.42 -3.16
CA LEU A 24 4.01 -10.65 -4.40
C LEU A 24 3.27 -9.31 -4.26
N TYR A 25 3.86 -8.24 -4.78
CA TYR A 25 3.22 -6.94 -4.81
C TYR A 25 2.01 -6.95 -5.77
N GLN A 26 0.83 -6.61 -5.25
CA GLN A 26 -0.40 -6.67 -6.02
C GLN A 26 -0.64 -5.37 -6.81
N HIS A 27 0.08 -5.23 -7.93
CA HIS A 27 -0.01 -4.06 -8.81
C HIS A 27 -1.42 -3.81 -9.34
N ASP A 28 -2.14 -4.85 -9.75
CA ASP A 28 -3.45 -4.72 -10.39
C ASP A 28 -4.51 -4.15 -9.43
N LEU A 29 -4.60 -4.67 -8.19
CA LEU A 29 -5.56 -4.13 -7.22
C LEU A 29 -5.24 -2.68 -6.87
N ILE A 30 -3.97 -2.33 -6.73
CA ILE A 30 -3.58 -0.96 -6.38
C ILE A 30 -3.92 -0.02 -7.53
N LYS A 31 -3.65 -0.43 -8.77
CA LYS A 31 -4.04 0.33 -9.96
C LYS A 31 -5.55 0.53 -10.03
N ASP A 32 -6.34 -0.50 -9.78
CA ASP A 32 -7.80 -0.42 -9.77
C ASP A 32 -8.30 0.56 -8.70
N ILE A 33 -7.73 0.52 -7.47
CA ILE A 33 -8.11 1.44 -6.39
C ILE A 33 -7.71 2.89 -6.72
N VAL A 34 -6.55 3.10 -7.34
CA VAL A 34 -6.10 4.44 -7.74
C VAL A 34 -6.99 4.99 -8.86
N GLN A 35 -7.37 4.15 -9.83
CA GLN A 35 -8.31 4.55 -10.87
C GLN A 35 -9.67 4.91 -10.28
N GLU A 36 -10.21 4.06 -9.39
CA GLU A 36 -11.46 4.33 -8.67
C GLU A 36 -11.39 5.67 -7.90
N MET A 37 -10.28 5.95 -7.23
CA MET A 37 -10.09 7.21 -6.50
C MET A 37 -9.99 8.41 -7.44
N SER A 38 -9.38 8.25 -8.62
CA SER A 38 -9.34 9.29 -9.65
C SER A 38 -10.72 9.57 -10.25
N ASP A 39 -11.51 8.53 -10.48
CA ASP A 39 -12.87 8.64 -10.99
C ASP A 39 -13.77 9.35 -9.97
N LEU A 40 -13.69 8.96 -8.69
CA LEU A 40 -14.39 9.64 -7.58
C LEU A 40 -13.96 11.11 -7.43
N ASN A 41 -12.69 11.43 -7.65
CA ASN A 41 -12.21 12.81 -7.59
C ASN A 41 -12.83 13.66 -8.71
N ARG A 42 -12.92 13.11 -9.93
CA ARG A 42 -13.60 13.77 -11.05
C ARG A 42 -15.08 13.99 -10.79
N ASP A 43 -15.75 13.04 -10.15
CA ASP A 43 -17.16 13.18 -9.77
C ASP A 43 -17.36 14.28 -8.72
N VAL A 44 -16.44 14.40 -7.75
CA VAL A 44 -16.47 15.50 -6.77
C VAL A 44 -16.29 16.85 -7.46
N GLU A 45 -15.33 16.98 -8.37
CA GLU A 45 -15.12 18.23 -9.13
C GLU A 45 -16.38 18.63 -9.91
N TYR A 46 -17.04 17.66 -10.56
CA TYR A 46 -18.29 17.91 -11.27
C TYR A 46 -19.43 18.35 -10.34
N LEU A 47 -19.60 17.71 -9.19
CA LEU A 47 -20.63 18.08 -8.21
C LEU A 47 -20.36 19.46 -7.59
N ASP A 48 -19.10 19.81 -7.37
CA ASP A 48 -18.70 21.13 -6.85
C ASP A 48 -18.95 22.24 -7.88
N GLU A 49 -18.71 21.98 -9.16
CA GLU A 49 -19.09 22.88 -10.26
C GLU A 49 -20.61 23.06 -10.37
N GLN A 50 -21.37 21.97 -10.31
CA GLN A 50 -22.84 22.04 -10.31
C GLN A 50 -23.36 22.86 -9.14
N GLN A 51 -22.80 22.68 -7.94
CA GLN A 51 -23.21 23.42 -6.76
C GLN A 51 -22.96 24.93 -6.94
N LYS A 52 -21.81 25.33 -7.51
CA LYS A 52 -21.51 26.75 -7.78
C LYS A 52 -22.49 27.38 -8.76
N ILE A 53 -22.83 26.67 -9.83
CA ILE A 53 -23.82 27.15 -10.82
C ILE A 53 -25.19 27.32 -10.16
N GLN A 54 -25.61 26.35 -9.34
CA GLN A 54 -26.86 26.41 -8.59
C GLN A 54 -26.93 27.57 -7.59
N ASP A 55 -25.80 27.91 -6.96
CA ASP A 55 -25.71 29.04 -6.04
C ASP A 55 -25.74 30.40 -6.78
N GLU A 56 -25.32 30.46 -8.05
CA GLU A 56 -25.33 31.66 -8.88
C GLU A 56 -26.67 31.93 -9.60
N GLU A 57 -27.41 30.89 -10.02
CA GLU A 57 -28.52 31.06 -10.97
C GLU A 57 -29.92 31.21 -10.36
N VAL A 58 -30.28 30.67 -9.17
CA VAL A 58 -31.68 30.72 -8.68
C VAL A 58 -31.82 30.64 -7.13
N GLU A 59 -32.47 31.65 -6.50
CA GLU A 59 -32.82 31.65 -5.05
C GLU A 59 -33.85 30.57 -4.64
N ASP A 60 -34.55 29.96 -5.61
CA ASP A 60 -35.69 29.03 -5.43
C ASP A 60 -35.37 27.55 -5.77
N ILE A 61 -34.09 27.17 -5.95
CA ILE A 61 -33.73 25.74 -6.05
C ILE A 61 -34.05 25.10 -4.70
N GLY A 62 -34.86 24.03 -4.71
CA GLY A 62 -35.36 23.40 -3.49
C GLY A 62 -34.23 23.05 -2.53
N GLU A 63 -34.33 23.48 -1.27
CA GLU A 63 -33.36 23.19 -0.20
C GLU A 63 -33.05 21.68 -0.07
N GLU A 64 -33.99 20.85 -0.50
CA GLU A 64 -33.86 19.39 -0.60
C GLU A 64 -32.78 18.94 -1.60
N GLU A 65 -32.70 19.54 -2.79
CA GLU A 65 -31.71 19.17 -3.82
C GLU A 65 -30.29 19.54 -3.38
N ARG A 66 -30.13 20.72 -2.76
CA ARG A 66 -28.86 21.13 -2.12
C ARG A 66 -28.43 20.13 -1.04
N LYS A 67 -29.35 19.68 -0.19
CA LYS A 67 -29.05 18.66 0.84
C LYS A 67 -28.66 17.32 0.22
N VAL A 68 -29.32 16.91 -0.86
CA VAL A 68 -28.97 15.68 -1.60
C VAL A 68 -27.55 15.77 -2.18
N ASN A 69 -27.21 16.88 -2.83
CA ASN A 69 -25.86 17.11 -3.38
C ASN A 69 -24.79 17.10 -2.27
N GLN A 70 -25.06 17.74 -1.14
CA GLN A 70 -24.17 17.71 0.03
C GLN A 70 -23.97 16.29 0.57
N CYS A 71 -25.04 15.49 0.67
CA CYS A 71 -24.93 14.09 1.07
C CYS A 71 -24.09 13.27 0.08
N GLN A 72 -24.25 13.50 -1.23
CA GLN A 72 -23.48 12.81 -2.26
C GLN A 72 -21.99 13.17 -2.20
N LEU A 73 -21.66 14.46 -2.06
CA LEU A 73 -20.29 14.94 -1.83
C LEU A 73 -19.68 14.32 -0.56
N PHE A 74 -20.44 14.25 0.52
CA PHE A 74 -19.95 13.67 1.77
C PHE A 74 -19.61 12.19 1.62
N VAL A 75 -20.47 11.40 0.97
CA VAL A 75 -20.26 9.96 0.76
C VAL A 75 -19.07 9.68 -0.17
N THR A 76 -18.93 10.46 -1.26
CA THR A 76 -17.79 10.33 -2.19
C THR A 76 -16.47 10.66 -1.50
N HIS A 77 -16.40 11.75 -0.72
CA HIS A 77 -15.22 12.08 0.08
C HIS A 77 -14.87 11.02 1.13
N LEU A 78 -15.86 10.46 1.82
CA LEU A 78 -15.64 9.36 2.76
C LEU A 78 -15.07 8.11 2.06
N SER A 79 -15.60 7.80 0.88
CA SER A 79 -15.15 6.66 0.06
C SER A 79 -13.69 6.84 -0.39
N MET A 80 -13.31 8.03 -0.86
CA MET A 80 -11.91 8.35 -1.19
C MET A 80 -10.99 8.23 0.04
N ARG A 81 -11.38 8.80 1.18
CA ARG A 81 -10.62 8.70 2.44
C ARG A 81 -10.44 7.24 2.89
N ARG A 82 -11.47 6.41 2.70
CA ARG A 82 -11.42 4.98 3.00
C ARG A 82 -10.41 4.27 2.11
N ASN A 83 -10.44 4.49 0.79
CA ASN A 83 -9.51 3.90 -0.16
C ASN A 83 -8.05 4.33 0.13
N LYS A 84 -7.82 5.62 0.37
CA LYS A 84 -6.51 6.14 0.80
C LYS A 84 -6.00 5.46 2.07
N ARG A 85 -6.85 5.28 3.08
CA ARG A 85 -6.47 4.61 4.33
C ARG A 85 -6.06 3.15 4.10
N CYS A 86 -6.78 2.41 3.25
CA CYS A 86 -6.43 1.03 2.90
C CYS A 86 -5.08 0.94 2.18
N LEU A 87 -4.85 1.81 1.19
CA LEU A 87 -3.59 1.85 0.45
C LEU A 87 -2.40 2.11 1.37
N LEU A 88 -2.51 3.12 2.23
CA LEU A 88 -1.44 3.47 3.17
C LEU A 88 -1.21 2.37 4.22
N ALA A 89 -2.28 1.71 4.69
CA ALA A 89 -2.15 0.60 5.63
C ALA A 89 -1.42 -0.60 4.99
N TYR A 90 -1.76 -0.94 3.75
CA TYR A 90 -1.08 -1.99 2.99
C TYR A 90 0.41 -1.66 2.78
N GLN A 91 0.71 -0.45 2.30
CA GLN A 91 2.09 -0.04 2.05
C GLN A 91 2.91 0.02 3.34
N LYS A 92 2.33 0.52 4.43
CA LYS A 92 2.99 0.57 5.74
C LYS A 92 3.31 -0.84 6.24
N LEU A 93 2.36 -1.77 6.19
CA LEU A 93 2.59 -3.15 6.62
C LEU A 93 3.77 -3.79 5.86
N ARG A 94 3.87 -3.53 4.56
CA ARG A 94 4.99 -4.03 3.74
C ARG A 94 6.31 -3.34 4.09
N ALA A 95 6.31 -2.02 4.26
CA ALA A 95 7.50 -1.28 4.66
C ALA A 95 8.03 -1.75 6.03
N ASP A 96 7.14 -1.88 7.03
CA ASP A 96 7.50 -2.36 8.37
C ASP A 96 8.18 -3.75 8.31
N LYS A 97 7.73 -4.63 7.39
CA LYS A 97 8.40 -5.91 7.14
C LYS A 97 9.77 -5.75 6.48
N ILE A 98 9.87 -4.94 5.42
CA ILE A 98 11.13 -4.67 4.71
C ILE A 98 12.19 -4.13 5.67
N ASP A 99 11.79 -3.25 6.59
CA ASP A 99 12.66 -2.74 7.64
C ASP A 99 13.17 -3.89 8.52
N GLU A 100 12.30 -4.79 8.99
CA GLU A 100 12.71 -5.97 9.77
C GLU A 100 13.77 -6.82 9.05
N PHE A 101 13.62 -7.07 7.75
CA PHE A 101 14.62 -7.81 6.97
C PHE A 101 15.99 -7.13 6.94
N SER A 102 16.01 -5.80 6.83
CA SER A 102 17.27 -5.03 6.81
C SER A 102 18.00 -5.12 8.16
N TRP A 103 17.27 -5.14 9.28
CA TRP A 103 17.86 -5.30 10.61
C TRP A 103 18.39 -6.73 10.87
N LEU A 104 17.72 -7.74 10.31
CA LEU A 104 18.14 -9.14 10.39
C LEU A 104 19.34 -9.48 9.46
N ASN A 105 19.85 -8.49 8.71
CA ASN A 105 20.90 -8.65 7.68
C ASN A 105 20.61 -9.80 6.70
N ILE A 106 19.32 -10.02 6.39
CA ILE A 106 18.92 -11.00 5.38
C ILE A 106 19.18 -10.33 4.03
N ASP A 107 20.40 -10.48 3.52
CA ASP A 107 20.77 -9.93 2.23
C ASP A 107 20.04 -10.72 1.11
N PRO A 108 19.22 -10.05 0.30
CA PRO A 108 18.60 -10.69 -0.84
C PRO A 108 19.59 -11.28 -1.86
N VAL A 109 20.81 -10.75 -1.93
CA VAL A 109 21.84 -11.23 -2.87
C VAL A 109 22.43 -12.56 -2.40
N LEU A 110 22.80 -12.67 -1.12
CA LEU A 110 23.39 -13.88 -0.53
C LEU A 110 22.41 -15.07 -0.46
N SER A 111 21.11 -14.78 -0.29
CA SER A 111 20.07 -15.81 -0.26
C SER A 111 19.79 -16.42 -1.64
N SER A 112 20.06 -15.69 -2.73
CA SER A 112 19.95 -16.22 -4.10
C SER A 112 21.11 -17.15 -4.48
N GLU A 113 22.32 -16.90 -3.97
CA GLU A 113 23.51 -17.72 -4.25
C GLU A 113 23.48 -19.07 -3.51
N THR A 114 22.92 -19.12 -2.31
CA THR A 114 22.75 -20.37 -1.54
C THR A 114 21.87 -21.38 -2.28
N ASN A 115 20.99 -20.93 -3.18
CA ASN A 115 20.01 -21.77 -3.86
C ASN A 115 20.55 -22.49 -5.11
N ARG A 116 21.73 -22.10 -5.63
CA ARG A 116 22.34 -22.80 -6.78
C ARG A 116 23.13 -24.05 -6.39
N ASN A 117 23.52 -24.20 -5.12
CA ASN A 117 24.35 -25.32 -4.65
C ASN A 117 23.67 -26.30 -3.69
N SER A 118 22.49 -26.01 -3.15
CA SER A 118 21.85 -26.87 -2.14
C SER A 118 20.90 -27.91 -2.77
N LYS A 119 21.49 -29.01 -3.26
CA LYS A 119 20.78 -30.30 -3.32
C LYS A 119 20.45 -30.73 -1.89
N LYS A 120 19.16 -30.97 -1.62
CA LYS A 120 18.61 -31.76 -0.49
C LYS A 120 19.38 -31.67 0.83
N ASP A 121 18.94 -30.82 1.74
CA ASP A 121 18.92 -31.16 3.18
C ASP A 121 17.85 -30.30 3.88
N THR A 122 17.10 -30.94 4.76
CA THR A 122 15.83 -30.49 5.36
C THR A 122 15.97 -29.55 6.54
N ASP A 123 17.16 -29.06 6.86
CA ASP A 123 17.40 -28.25 8.06
C ASP A 123 18.11 -26.94 7.71
N ALA A 124 17.36 -25.98 7.18
CA ALA A 124 17.83 -24.59 7.15
C ALA A 124 17.81 -24.03 8.59
N PRO A 125 18.82 -23.25 9.01
CA PRO A 125 18.85 -22.70 10.36
C PRO A 125 17.69 -21.71 10.52
N THR A 126 16.65 -22.17 11.20
CA THR A 126 15.52 -21.34 11.62
C THR A 126 16.06 -20.24 12.54
N SER A 127 16.21 -19.02 12.01
CA SER A 127 16.33 -17.83 12.85
C SER A 127 15.16 -17.84 13.83
N PRO A 128 15.37 -17.51 15.12
CA PRO A 128 14.31 -17.58 16.15
C PRO A 128 13.09 -16.70 15.83
N PHE A 129 13.18 -15.84 14.81
CA PHE A 129 12.12 -14.96 14.31
C PHE A 129 11.36 -15.50 13.08
N GLY A 130 11.67 -16.70 12.60
CA GLY A 130 10.90 -17.37 11.54
C GLY A 130 11.05 -16.79 10.12
N VAL A 131 11.70 -15.63 9.96
CA VAL A 131 11.96 -14.95 8.68
C VAL A 131 12.94 -15.78 7.84
N THR A 132 12.45 -16.37 6.74
CA THR A 132 13.23 -17.37 5.99
C THR A 132 13.79 -16.86 4.67
N LYS A 133 13.09 -16.00 3.92
CA LYS A 133 13.55 -15.53 2.59
C LYS A 133 12.95 -14.17 2.21
N LEU A 134 13.79 -13.27 1.67
CA LEU A 134 13.34 -12.10 0.92
C LEU A 134 13.59 -12.36 -0.57
N ALA A 135 12.55 -12.71 -1.32
CA ALA A 135 12.67 -12.79 -2.77
C ALA A 135 12.57 -11.37 -3.35
N LEU A 136 13.67 -10.85 -3.91
CA LEU A 136 13.67 -9.55 -4.61
C LEU A 136 12.63 -9.48 -5.72
N ASP A 137 12.37 -10.61 -6.36
CA ASP A 137 11.41 -10.75 -7.46
C ASP A 137 9.96 -10.51 -7.01
N ASN A 138 9.66 -10.62 -5.71
CA ASN A 138 8.34 -10.33 -5.14
C ASN A 138 8.15 -8.85 -4.77
N LEU A 139 9.23 -8.07 -4.73
CA LEU A 139 9.21 -6.65 -4.40
C LEU A 139 9.01 -5.81 -5.66
N SER A 140 8.21 -4.76 -5.53
CA SER A 140 8.13 -3.72 -6.55
C SER A 140 9.47 -2.99 -6.67
N HIS A 141 9.78 -2.45 -7.86
CA HIS A 141 11.00 -1.66 -8.08
C HIS A 141 11.16 -0.51 -7.06
N HIS A 142 10.05 0.15 -6.72
CA HIS A 142 10.03 1.21 -5.71
C HIS A 142 10.35 0.71 -4.30
N GLU A 143 9.95 -0.52 -3.97
CA GLU A 143 10.27 -1.14 -2.68
C GLU A 143 11.74 -1.55 -2.60
N GLN A 144 12.33 -1.98 -3.72
CA GLN A 144 13.76 -2.28 -3.81
C GLN A 144 14.61 -1.02 -3.63
N GLU A 145 14.21 0.10 -4.24
CA GLU A 145 14.88 1.38 -4.06
C GLU A 145 14.78 1.88 -2.62
N TYR A 146 13.60 1.74 -1.99
CA TYR A 146 13.40 2.04 -0.58
C TYR A 146 14.34 1.22 0.32
N PHE A 147 14.42 -0.10 0.09
CA PHE A 147 15.31 -0.99 0.85
C PHE A 147 16.78 -0.57 0.73
N LYS A 148 17.26 -0.27 -0.49
CA LYS A 148 18.65 0.17 -0.70
C LYS A 148 18.98 1.46 0.06
N ARG A 149 18.11 2.48 -0.06
CA ARG A 149 18.28 3.75 0.66
C ARG A 149 18.23 3.56 2.18
N TYR A 150 17.37 2.67 2.67
CA TYR A 150 17.32 2.35 4.10
C TYR A 150 18.60 1.66 4.58
N GLN A 151 19.13 0.71 3.80
CA GLN A 151 20.39 0.05 4.11
C GLN A 151 21.58 1.03 4.11
N GLU A 152 21.65 1.92 3.11
CA GLU A 152 22.64 3.02 3.07
C GLU A 152 22.56 3.88 4.34
N LEU A 153 21.35 4.30 4.73
CA LEU A 153 21.13 5.07 5.96
C LEU A 153 21.61 4.33 7.22
N VAL A 154 21.35 3.02 7.32
CA VAL A 154 21.79 2.19 8.44
C VAL A 154 23.33 2.06 8.45
N LEU A 155 23.95 1.93 7.28
CA LEU A 155 25.41 1.91 7.15
C LEU A 155 26.04 3.25 7.54
N ASP A 156 25.46 4.36 7.09
CA ASP A 156 25.89 5.71 7.46
C ASP A 156 25.81 5.89 8.98
N PHE A 157 24.70 5.47 9.60
CA PHE A 157 24.53 5.53 11.05
C PHE A 157 25.57 4.67 11.80
N LYS A 158 25.88 3.46 11.28
CA LYS A 158 26.94 2.62 11.84
C LYS A 158 28.32 3.25 11.67
N SER A 159 28.57 3.91 10.54
CA SER A 159 29.88 4.51 10.24
C SER A 159 30.18 5.76 11.07
N MET A 160 29.15 6.54 11.42
CA MET A 160 29.29 7.73 12.27
C MET A 160 29.61 7.42 13.74
N HIS A 161 29.39 6.17 14.19
CA HIS A 161 29.55 5.78 15.59
C HIS A 161 30.90 5.09 15.88
N PHE A 162 31.77 4.98 14.88
CA PHE A 162 33.17 4.54 14.96
C PHE A 162 34.11 5.67 14.57
#